data_AF-A0A5J4TW33-F1
#
_entry.id   AF-A0A5J4TW33-F1
#
_cell.length_a   1.000
_cell.length_b   1.000
_cell.length_c   1.000
_cell.angle_alpha   90.00
_cell.angle_beta   90.00
_cell.angle_gamma   90.00
#
_symmetry.space_group_name_H-M   'P 1'
#
loop_
_entity.id
_entity.type
_entity.pdbx_description
1 polymer ?
#
loop_
_entity_poly.entity_id
_entity_poly.type
_entity_poly.pdbx_seq_one_letter_code
_entity_poly.pdbx_strand_id
1 'polypeptide(L)'
;GDDNVGCGHYQWPCVTIKYGLEQSSIASSPNIIGIISGYKLNKQLILGISEQTIKIQNQLSNDDSSKDPGVNSILLIEEEGKLSITAGSVSFDKITFSISQNASSGYVIEGITESANININDCKLMMTSDSEGYSISSGLIELSCGNLIVDNLEIKDIIILNRSVIKLNEGVAQVSVMNCNLRNISKIGERIGGIIELSKNIETSNEEQKINVRIETSSFIQPISTSSSNLEQSSPFIHATVGQLEIIQCSFGSEDEFSQLGAHAIIVEAECSKLIISYSNFTKLLSGGISQESGSGSQASIESCQFTNCGDGSQIAGAVYAVGLPGNNIGEVSIIKSQIISCQGQQAGGIVFMDNVIPLNVKNNYFSWNKAIDEKGSKDIYFLSKGMLDKAGDLEIVAQGYRYDKTDGYVGEVKISGFDSNFAQYLDCKSEGKEDCGEISCGGTKEQTVESCKETIKEEEEEIKDKKSKLSGGAIAGIIIGAVVVIVAIVVIIVIIVFYKKIEFNQTRRSFSRNG
;
A
#
# COMPACT_ATOMS: atom_id res chain seq x y z
N GLY A 1 -30.30 -16.10 33.49
CA GLY A 1 -29.99 -15.59 34.82
C GLY A 1 -31.26 -15.37 35.60
N ASP A 2 -31.17 -14.65 36.71
CA ASP A 2 -32.30 -14.11 37.47
C ASP A 2 -31.97 -12.67 37.88
N ASP A 3 -32.90 -11.73 37.68
CA ASP A 3 -32.71 -10.30 37.98
C ASP A 3 -33.02 -10.05 39.48
N ASN A 4 -32.17 -10.62 40.34
CA ASN A 4 -32.20 -10.45 41.79
C ASN A 4 -31.03 -9.61 42.31
N VAL A 5 -31.17 -9.08 43.52
CA VAL A 5 -30.11 -8.31 44.18
C VAL A 5 -28.81 -9.10 44.23
N GLY A 6 -27.73 -8.49 43.75
CA GLY A 6 -26.40 -9.09 43.71
C GLY A 6 -26.11 -9.98 42.49
N CYS A 7 -27.01 -10.07 41.50
CA CYS A 7 -26.66 -10.70 40.22
C CYS A 7 -25.57 -9.91 39.46
N GLY A 8 -24.96 -10.54 38.46
CA GLY A 8 -23.93 -9.94 37.61
C GLY A 8 -22.55 -10.60 37.73
N HIS A 9 -22.47 -11.70 38.48
CA HIS A 9 -21.27 -12.52 38.60
C HIS A 9 -21.52 -13.98 38.18
N TYR A 10 -20.45 -14.78 38.04
CA TYR A 10 -20.48 -16.14 37.48
C TYR A 10 -21.52 -17.06 38.13
N GLN A 11 -21.68 -17.00 39.45
CA GLN A 11 -22.62 -17.90 40.13
C GLN A 11 -24.07 -17.42 39.96
N TRP A 12 -24.29 -16.10 39.83
CA TRP A 12 -25.60 -15.46 39.80
C TRP A 12 -25.67 -14.50 38.59
N PRO A 13 -25.82 -15.01 37.36
CA PRO A 13 -25.95 -14.15 36.17
C PRO A 13 -27.27 -13.38 36.16
N CYS A 14 -27.26 -12.12 35.72
CA CYS A 14 -28.49 -11.36 35.49
C CYS A 14 -29.21 -11.80 34.19
N VAL A 15 -30.51 -11.56 34.08
CA VAL A 15 -31.30 -11.73 32.84
C VAL A 15 -31.08 -10.58 31.87
N THR A 16 -30.86 -9.36 32.37
CA THR A 16 -30.65 -8.17 31.52
C THR A 16 -29.36 -7.41 31.85
N ILE A 17 -28.73 -6.84 30.82
CA ILE A 17 -27.56 -5.95 30.96
C ILE A 17 -27.92 -4.74 31.83
N LYS A 18 -29.11 -4.15 31.60
CA LYS A 18 -29.59 -2.99 32.36
C LYS A 18 -29.67 -3.29 33.85
N TYR A 19 -30.27 -4.42 34.22
CA TYR A 19 -30.36 -4.79 35.63
C TYR A 19 -28.99 -5.10 36.23
N GLY A 20 -28.08 -5.74 35.47
CA GLY A 20 -26.69 -5.93 35.90
C GLY A 20 -25.95 -4.63 36.17
N LEU A 21 -26.18 -3.58 35.36
CA LEU A 21 -25.64 -2.24 35.61
C LEU A 21 -26.21 -1.62 36.90
N GLU A 22 -27.53 -1.71 37.09
CA GLU A 22 -28.19 -1.21 38.29
C GLU A 22 -27.61 -1.89 39.54
N GLN A 23 -27.43 -3.21 39.53
CA GLN A 23 -26.82 -3.95 40.64
C GLN A 23 -25.35 -3.59 40.85
N SER A 24 -24.55 -3.51 39.79
CA SER A 24 -23.13 -3.20 39.91
C SER A 24 -22.86 -1.78 40.39
N SER A 25 -23.74 -0.82 40.05
CA SER A 25 -23.62 0.58 40.51
C SER A 25 -23.70 0.71 42.04
N ILE A 26 -24.27 -0.29 42.72
CA ILE A 26 -24.37 -0.37 44.18
C ILE A 26 -23.06 -0.88 44.79
N ALA A 27 -22.23 -1.63 44.04
CA ALA A 27 -21.07 -2.34 44.56
C ALA A 27 -19.79 -1.48 44.60
N SER A 28 -19.40 -0.84 43.49
CA SER A 28 -18.30 0.15 43.32
C SER A 28 -17.81 0.14 41.86
N SER A 29 -17.07 1.17 41.44
CA SER A 29 -16.44 1.25 40.10
C SER A 29 -15.19 0.35 40.01
N PRO A 30 -14.96 -0.39 38.91
CA PRO A 30 -15.75 -0.40 37.67
C PRO A 30 -17.08 -1.16 37.82
N ASN A 31 -18.11 -0.71 37.10
CA ASN A 31 -19.37 -1.43 37.00
C ASN A 31 -19.17 -2.67 36.11
N ILE A 32 -19.17 -3.86 36.70
CA ILE A 32 -18.88 -5.11 36.02
C ILE A 32 -20.17 -5.82 35.62
N ILE A 33 -20.27 -6.17 34.34
CA ILE A 33 -21.30 -7.05 33.80
C ILE A 33 -20.65 -8.32 33.30
N GLY A 34 -21.05 -9.43 33.90
CA GLY A 34 -20.68 -10.76 33.46
C GLY A 34 -21.58 -11.34 32.40
N ILE A 35 -21.01 -11.84 31.32
CA ILE A 35 -21.72 -12.70 30.38
C ILE A 35 -21.18 -14.13 30.51
N ILE A 36 -22.06 -15.09 30.78
CA ILE A 36 -21.71 -16.52 30.91
C ILE A 36 -21.99 -17.28 29.61
N SER A 37 -23.20 -17.10 29.06
CA SER A 37 -23.61 -17.68 27.78
C SER A 37 -23.79 -16.58 26.76
N GLY A 38 -24.85 -15.78 26.92
CA GLY A 38 -25.06 -14.61 26.09
C GLY A 38 -26.20 -13.70 26.55
N TYR A 39 -26.23 -12.50 25.98
CA TYR A 39 -27.34 -11.55 26.08
C TYR A 39 -27.90 -11.26 24.70
N LYS A 40 -29.22 -11.16 24.58
CA LYS A 40 -29.87 -10.56 23.42
C LYS A 40 -30.00 -9.06 23.66
N LEU A 41 -29.34 -8.26 22.83
CA LEU A 41 -29.51 -6.82 22.76
C LEU A 41 -30.46 -6.51 21.60
N ASN A 42 -31.70 -6.16 21.93
CA ASN A 42 -32.75 -5.84 20.95
C ASN A 42 -33.32 -4.43 21.06
N LYS A 43 -32.73 -3.63 21.95
CA LYS A 43 -33.04 -2.22 22.16
C LYS A 43 -31.76 -1.45 22.38
N GLN A 44 -31.80 -0.17 22.05
CA GLN A 44 -30.72 0.75 22.34
C GLN A 44 -30.56 0.91 23.87
N LEU A 45 -29.34 0.76 24.34
CA LEU A 45 -28.91 1.10 25.70
C LEU A 45 -28.03 2.34 25.62
N ILE A 46 -28.41 3.37 26.37
CA ILE A 46 -27.60 4.58 26.52
C ILE A 46 -26.74 4.39 27.76
N LEU A 47 -25.42 4.41 27.57
CA LEU A 47 -24.42 4.27 28.63
C LEU A 47 -23.69 5.60 28.76
N GLY A 48 -23.72 6.20 29.94
CA GLY A 48 -23.11 7.51 30.13
C GLY A 48 -23.14 7.93 31.59
N ILE A 49 -22.07 7.63 32.31
CA ILE A 49 -21.89 8.14 33.67
C ILE A 49 -20.49 8.72 33.74
N SER A 50 -20.41 10.04 33.89
CA SER A 50 -19.14 10.76 34.04
C SER A 50 -18.29 10.09 35.13
N GLU A 51 -17.00 9.91 34.85
CA GLU A 51 -16.01 9.31 35.76
C GLU A 51 -16.16 7.81 36.07
N GLN A 52 -17.16 7.11 35.53
CA GLN A 52 -17.31 5.67 35.72
C GLN A 52 -16.77 4.84 34.55
N THR A 53 -16.31 3.63 34.88
CA THR A 53 -15.91 2.61 33.92
C THR A 53 -16.92 1.46 33.97
N ILE A 54 -17.51 1.11 32.82
CA ILE A 54 -18.33 -0.09 32.65
C ILE A 54 -17.43 -1.15 32.00
N LYS A 55 -17.42 -2.36 32.57
CA LYS A 55 -16.73 -3.51 32.00
C LYS A 55 -17.73 -4.63 31.71
N ILE A 56 -17.89 -4.96 30.43
CA ILE A 56 -18.67 -6.09 29.95
C ILE A 56 -17.69 -7.20 29.59
N GLN A 57 -17.72 -8.31 30.32
CA GLN A 57 -16.70 -9.34 30.17
C GLN A 57 -17.26 -10.75 30.25
N ASN A 58 -16.54 -11.69 29.64
CA ASN A 58 -16.72 -13.11 29.90
C ASN A 58 -16.47 -13.41 31.41
N GLN A 59 -17.30 -14.25 32.00
CA GLN A 59 -17.18 -14.67 33.41
C GLN A 59 -17.05 -16.18 33.64
N LEU A 60 -16.81 -16.97 32.60
CA LEU A 60 -16.49 -18.39 32.75
C LEU A 60 -15.19 -18.55 33.57
N SER A 61 -15.15 -19.51 34.51
CA SER A 61 -13.95 -19.77 35.31
C SER A 61 -12.88 -20.47 34.48
N ASN A 62 -11.62 -20.03 34.59
CA ASN A 62 -10.46 -20.66 33.92
C ASN A 62 -10.29 -22.17 34.23
N ASP A 63 -10.88 -22.66 35.33
CA ASP A 63 -10.78 -24.06 35.78
C ASP A 63 -11.81 -24.99 35.13
N ASP A 64 -12.75 -24.47 34.34
CA ASP A 64 -13.78 -25.28 33.68
C ASP A 64 -13.26 -25.84 32.35
N SER A 65 -12.33 -26.81 32.46
CA SER A 65 -11.68 -27.56 31.36
C SER A 65 -12.64 -28.23 30.34
N SER A 66 -13.95 -28.13 30.56
CA SER A 66 -15.02 -28.67 29.72
C SER A 66 -15.53 -27.68 28.66
N LYS A 67 -15.13 -26.41 28.73
CA LYS A 67 -15.53 -25.38 27.76
C LYS A 67 -14.28 -24.80 27.12
N ASP A 68 -14.23 -24.92 25.79
CA ASP A 68 -13.16 -24.37 24.98
C ASP A 68 -12.89 -22.91 25.39
N PRO A 69 -11.67 -22.53 25.77
CA PRO A 69 -11.29 -21.15 26.04
C PRO A 69 -11.53 -20.20 24.85
N GLY A 70 -11.87 -20.74 23.66
CA GLY A 70 -12.38 -20.02 22.50
C GLY A 70 -13.89 -19.68 22.50
N VAL A 71 -14.68 -20.10 23.51
CA VAL A 71 -16.10 -19.70 23.65
C VAL A 71 -16.17 -18.34 24.35
N ASN A 72 -16.00 -17.30 23.56
CA ASN A 72 -16.31 -15.93 23.94
C ASN A 72 -17.81 -15.79 24.24
N SER A 73 -18.15 -15.06 25.31
CA SER A 73 -19.54 -14.84 25.69
C SER A 73 -20.27 -14.01 24.62
N ILE A 74 -21.49 -14.42 24.25
CA ILE A 74 -22.15 -13.89 23.05
C ILE A 74 -23.03 -12.69 23.40
N LEU A 75 -22.81 -11.57 22.72
CA LEU A 75 -23.76 -10.46 22.64
C LEU A 75 -24.47 -10.54 21.28
N LEU A 76 -25.69 -11.07 21.30
CA LEU A 76 -26.55 -11.21 20.13
C LEU A 76 -27.26 -9.89 19.83
N ILE A 77 -27.00 -9.31 18.67
CA ILE A 77 -27.57 -8.03 18.23
C ILE A 77 -28.72 -8.29 17.25
N GLU A 78 -29.92 -7.85 17.60
CA GLU A 78 -31.14 -7.94 16.78
C GLU A 78 -31.95 -6.66 16.90
N GLU A 79 -32.95 -6.45 16.03
CA GLU A 79 -33.89 -5.32 16.13
C GLU A 79 -33.14 -3.99 16.36
N GLU A 80 -33.50 -3.18 17.35
CA GLU A 80 -32.84 -1.89 17.64
C GLU A 80 -31.64 -2.01 18.59
N GLY A 81 -31.00 -3.18 18.65
CA GLY A 81 -29.91 -3.46 19.58
C GLY A 81 -28.67 -2.60 19.33
N LYS A 82 -28.41 -1.63 20.22
CA LYS A 82 -27.26 -0.71 20.14
C LYS A 82 -26.76 -0.29 21.52
N LEU A 83 -25.49 0.10 21.60
CA LEU A 83 -24.84 0.65 22.79
C LEU A 83 -24.36 2.07 22.46
N SER A 84 -25.06 3.09 22.96
CA SER A 84 -24.72 4.49 22.73
C SER A 84 -24.00 5.06 23.95
N ILE A 85 -22.71 5.34 23.78
CA ILE A 85 -21.80 5.82 24.82
C ILE A 85 -21.77 7.35 24.79
N THR A 86 -22.33 7.97 25.83
CA THR A 86 -22.46 9.43 25.93
C THR A 86 -21.49 10.05 26.93
N ALA A 87 -20.88 9.26 27.82
CA ALA A 87 -19.81 9.69 28.73
C ALA A 87 -19.11 8.49 29.40
N GLY A 88 -17.89 8.70 29.89
CA GLY A 88 -17.15 7.70 30.68
C GLY A 88 -16.46 6.64 29.81
N SER A 89 -16.05 5.55 30.45
CA SER A 89 -15.34 4.45 29.76
C SER A 89 -16.19 3.19 29.71
N VAL A 90 -16.28 2.55 28.54
CA VAL A 90 -16.91 1.23 28.38
C VAL A 90 -15.89 0.27 27.77
N SER A 91 -15.70 -0.88 28.41
CA SER A 91 -14.77 -1.91 27.98
C SER A 91 -15.48 -3.23 27.73
N PHE A 92 -15.10 -3.91 26.66
CA PHE A 92 -15.53 -5.25 26.28
C PHE A 92 -14.30 -6.17 26.31
N ASP A 93 -14.42 -7.31 26.99
CA ASP A 93 -13.32 -8.24 27.21
C ASP A 93 -13.81 -9.67 26.96
N LYS A 94 -13.26 -10.33 25.94
CA LYS A 94 -13.60 -11.70 25.53
C LYS A 94 -15.07 -11.89 25.15
N ILE A 95 -15.62 -10.92 24.43
CA ILE A 95 -17.00 -10.92 23.95
C ILE A 95 -17.06 -11.28 22.46
N THR A 96 -18.06 -12.08 22.07
CA THR A 96 -18.45 -12.29 20.68
C THR A 96 -19.63 -11.41 20.36
N PHE A 97 -19.45 -10.44 19.48
CA PHE A 97 -20.56 -9.72 18.85
C PHE A 97 -21.12 -10.59 17.73
N SER A 98 -22.37 -11.04 17.88
CA SER A 98 -23.08 -11.83 16.87
C SER A 98 -24.22 -11.00 16.30
N ILE A 99 -24.07 -10.51 15.06
CA ILE A 99 -25.01 -9.56 14.45
C ILE A 99 -26.00 -10.29 13.55
N SER A 100 -27.29 -10.07 13.78
CA SER A 100 -28.38 -10.58 12.96
C SER A 100 -28.67 -9.68 11.76
N GLN A 101 -29.13 -10.25 10.65
CA GLN A 101 -29.67 -9.50 9.49
C GLN A 101 -30.91 -8.68 9.88
N ASN A 102 -31.57 -9.04 10.99
CA ASN A 102 -32.71 -8.30 11.54
C ASN A 102 -32.28 -7.14 12.45
N ALA A 103 -30.98 -6.95 12.70
CA ALA A 103 -30.48 -5.78 13.41
C ALA A 103 -30.69 -4.51 12.56
N SER A 104 -31.07 -3.42 13.22
CA SER A 104 -31.31 -2.15 12.55
C SER A 104 -29.99 -1.58 12.04
N SER A 105 -30.07 -0.91 10.88
CA SER A 105 -28.90 -0.30 10.25
C SER A 105 -28.22 0.70 11.18
N GLY A 106 -26.90 0.86 11.04
CA GLY A 106 -26.09 1.77 11.86
C GLY A 106 -24.89 1.05 12.44
N TYR A 107 -24.57 1.30 13.70
CA TYR A 107 -23.46 0.66 14.39
C TYR A 107 -23.90 0.06 15.72
N VAL A 108 -23.29 -1.06 16.11
CA VAL A 108 -23.59 -1.74 17.38
C VAL A 108 -23.15 -0.87 18.56
N ILE A 109 -22.00 -0.21 18.44
CA ILE A 109 -21.43 0.67 19.45
C ILE A 109 -21.26 2.06 18.85
N GLU A 110 -21.82 3.06 19.50
CA GLU A 110 -21.74 4.46 19.06
C GLU A 110 -21.12 5.30 20.18
N GLY A 111 -20.01 5.99 19.92
CA GLY A 111 -19.48 6.98 20.86
C GLY A 111 -19.76 8.40 20.38
N ILE A 112 -20.50 9.16 21.18
CA ILE A 112 -21.18 10.38 20.73
C ILE A 112 -20.51 11.66 21.24
N THR A 113 -19.84 11.61 22.40
CA THR A 113 -19.26 12.80 23.03
C THR A 113 -17.75 12.66 23.25
N GLU A 114 -17.06 13.77 23.46
CA GLU A 114 -15.60 13.82 23.70
C GLU A 114 -15.16 13.01 24.93
N SER A 115 -16.07 12.76 25.87
CA SER A 115 -15.80 11.99 27.09
C SER A 115 -16.02 10.49 26.93
N ALA A 116 -16.47 10.02 25.76
CA ALA A 116 -16.67 8.62 25.47
C ALA A 116 -15.30 7.94 25.26
N ASN A 117 -15.05 6.86 26.00
CA ASN A 117 -13.87 6.01 25.82
C ASN A 117 -14.33 4.57 25.64
N ILE A 118 -13.99 3.96 24.51
CA ILE A 118 -14.40 2.60 24.17
C ILE A 118 -13.17 1.72 24.08
N ASN A 119 -13.19 0.58 24.78
CA ASN A 119 -12.12 -0.41 24.75
C ASN A 119 -12.66 -1.77 24.32
N ILE A 120 -12.06 -2.41 23.33
CA ILE A 120 -12.39 -3.74 22.84
C ILE A 120 -11.14 -4.61 23.00
N ASN A 121 -11.22 -5.69 23.77
CA ASN A 121 -10.07 -6.57 24.05
C ASN A 121 -10.47 -8.03 23.85
N ASP A 122 -9.67 -8.80 23.11
CA ASP A 122 -9.85 -10.24 22.88
C ASP A 122 -11.25 -10.60 22.33
N CYS A 123 -11.85 -9.71 21.55
CA CYS A 123 -13.24 -9.85 21.09
C CYS A 123 -13.32 -10.48 19.70
N LYS A 124 -14.52 -10.97 19.36
CA LYS A 124 -14.83 -11.53 18.03
C LYS A 124 -16.05 -10.83 17.44
N LEU A 125 -16.06 -10.66 16.12
CA LEU A 125 -17.25 -10.28 15.36
C LEU A 125 -17.64 -11.39 14.39
N MET A 126 -18.92 -11.78 14.42
CA MET A 126 -19.50 -12.74 13.48
C MET A 126 -20.93 -12.36 13.10
N MET A 127 -21.39 -12.90 11.97
CA MET A 127 -22.81 -12.94 11.65
C MET A 127 -23.48 -14.09 12.43
N THR A 128 -24.78 -13.96 12.73
CA THR A 128 -25.52 -15.05 13.41
C THR A 128 -25.80 -16.25 12.51
N SER A 129 -25.65 -16.10 11.20
CA SER A 129 -25.83 -17.14 10.18
C SER A 129 -24.81 -16.93 9.07
N ASP A 130 -24.33 -18.02 8.48
CA ASP A 130 -23.46 -18.09 7.31
C ASP A 130 -24.21 -18.55 6.05
N SER A 131 -25.54 -18.63 6.12
CA SER A 131 -26.40 -19.05 5.01
C SER A 131 -26.22 -18.15 3.77
N GLU A 132 -26.32 -18.74 2.58
CA GLU A 132 -26.23 -18.00 1.32
C GLU A 132 -27.21 -16.82 1.27
N GLY A 133 -26.72 -15.65 0.85
CA GLY A 133 -27.50 -14.40 0.79
C GLY A 133 -27.62 -13.65 2.12
N TYR A 134 -27.10 -14.20 3.22
CA TYR A 134 -27.07 -13.52 4.50
C TYR A 134 -26.10 -12.34 4.49
N SER A 135 -26.57 -11.17 4.94
CA SER A 135 -25.73 -9.99 5.12
C SER A 135 -26.26 -9.14 6.27
N ILE A 136 -25.36 -8.40 6.92
CA ILE A 136 -25.69 -7.49 8.01
C ILE A 136 -25.66 -6.03 7.51
N SER A 137 -26.57 -5.20 8.02
CA SER A 137 -26.60 -3.76 7.71
C SER A 137 -25.93 -2.87 8.76
N SER A 138 -25.30 -3.49 9.75
CA SER A 138 -24.75 -2.80 10.93
C SER A 138 -23.24 -3.01 11.00
N GLY A 139 -22.48 -1.92 11.15
CA GLY A 139 -21.07 -1.97 11.50
C GLY A 139 -20.88 -2.22 13.00
N LEU A 140 -19.63 -2.41 13.43
CA LEU A 140 -19.33 -2.66 14.83
C LEU A 140 -19.28 -1.36 15.63
N ILE A 141 -18.45 -0.40 15.21
CA ILE A 141 -18.19 0.85 15.95
C ILE A 141 -18.32 2.06 15.03
N GLU A 142 -19.08 3.06 15.48
CA GLU A 142 -18.97 4.43 15.00
C GLU A 142 -18.58 5.36 16.15
N LEU A 143 -17.48 6.09 15.98
CA LEU A 143 -17.03 7.07 16.95
C LEU A 143 -17.12 8.46 16.31
N SER A 144 -17.99 9.31 16.86
CA SER A 144 -18.09 10.70 16.46
C SER A 144 -17.12 11.59 17.23
N CYS A 145 -16.95 11.32 18.52
CA CYS A 145 -16.02 12.00 19.41
C CYS A 145 -15.47 11.02 20.45
N GLY A 146 -14.35 11.38 21.09
CA GLY A 146 -13.76 10.60 22.19
C GLY A 146 -12.58 9.72 21.76
N ASN A 147 -12.37 8.59 22.45
CA ASN A 147 -11.23 7.69 22.24
C ASN A 147 -11.66 6.24 22.00
N LEU A 148 -10.86 5.52 21.20
CA LEU A 148 -11.06 4.10 20.92
C LEU A 148 -9.76 3.32 21.06
N ILE A 149 -9.81 2.21 21.79
CA ILE A 149 -8.77 1.18 21.80
C ILE A 149 -9.40 -0.14 21.36
N VAL A 150 -8.85 -0.74 20.32
CA VAL A 150 -9.19 -2.08 19.87
C VAL A 150 -7.92 -2.92 19.90
N ASP A 151 -7.91 -3.96 20.73
CA ASP A 151 -6.81 -4.89 20.85
C ASP A 151 -7.31 -6.33 20.66
N ASN A 152 -6.63 -7.08 19.80
CA ASN A 152 -6.93 -8.48 19.52
C ASN A 152 -8.40 -8.73 19.13
N LEU A 153 -8.94 -7.92 18.21
CA LEU A 153 -10.23 -8.15 17.60
C LEU A 153 -10.09 -9.09 16.39
N GLU A 154 -10.82 -10.20 16.41
CA GLU A 154 -10.94 -11.13 15.29
C GLU A 154 -12.27 -10.92 14.55
N ILE A 155 -12.19 -10.76 13.23
CA ILE A 155 -13.34 -10.65 12.34
C ILE A 155 -13.11 -11.59 11.18
N LYS A 156 -14.07 -12.48 10.93
CA LYS A 156 -13.92 -13.49 9.90
C LYS A 156 -15.24 -13.78 9.19
N ASP A 157 -15.18 -13.89 7.87
CA ASP A 157 -16.26 -14.42 7.03
C ASP A 157 -17.59 -13.64 7.21
N ILE A 158 -17.55 -12.31 7.08
CA ILE A 158 -18.73 -11.45 7.20
C ILE A 158 -19.10 -10.77 5.87
N ILE A 159 -20.39 -10.54 5.66
CA ILE A 159 -20.94 -9.76 4.55
C ILE A 159 -21.69 -8.56 5.12
N ILE A 160 -21.20 -7.34 4.86
CA ILE A 160 -21.77 -6.10 5.40
C ILE A 160 -22.26 -5.17 4.27
N LEU A 161 -23.48 -4.67 4.42
CA LEU A 161 -24.15 -3.81 3.44
C LEU A 161 -23.95 -2.32 3.78
N ASN A 162 -23.38 -1.55 2.84
CA ASN A 162 -23.26 -0.08 2.86
C ASN A 162 -22.59 0.50 4.12
N ARG A 163 -21.71 -0.25 4.80
CA ARG A 163 -21.10 0.18 6.07
C ARG A 163 -19.67 -0.32 6.22
N SER A 164 -18.87 0.49 6.89
CA SER A 164 -17.56 0.14 7.42
C SER A 164 -17.73 -0.64 8.72
N VAL A 165 -16.72 -1.43 9.10
CA VAL A 165 -16.74 -2.16 10.38
C VAL A 165 -16.47 -1.17 11.51
N ILE A 166 -15.44 -0.34 11.32
CA ILE A 166 -15.07 0.74 12.23
C ILE A 166 -15.12 2.04 11.43
N LYS A 167 -15.96 2.98 11.87
CA LYS A 167 -16.06 4.32 11.31
C LYS A 167 -15.68 5.35 12.36
N LEU A 168 -14.76 6.24 11.99
CA LEU A 168 -14.23 7.30 12.82
C LEU A 168 -14.56 8.63 12.14
N ASN A 169 -15.30 9.50 12.82
CA ASN A 169 -15.65 10.81 12.28
C ASN A 169 -14.69 11.89 12.83
N GLU A 170 -14.65 13.02 12.14
CA GLU A 170 -13.99 14.23 12.63
C GLU A 170 -14.56 14.61 14.02
N GLY A 171 -13.67 14.74 15.00
CA GLY A 171 -14.02 14.91 16.43
C GLY A 171 -13.48 13.80 17.33
N VAL A 172 -13.07 12.67 16.75
CA VAL A 172 -12.33 11.63 17.47
C VAL A 172 -10.92 12.12 17.81
N ALA A 173 -10.50 11.94 19.07
CA ALA A 173 -9.20 12.42 19.55
C ALA A 173 -8.08 11.42 19.25
N GLN A 174 -8.14 10.22 19.84
CA GLN A 174 -7.13 9.19 19.67
C GLN A 174 -7.75 7.81 19.44
N VAL A 175 -7.21 7.08 18.45
CA VAL A 175 -7.59 5.69 18.16
C VAL A 175 -6.35 4.82 18.07
N SER A 176 -6.41 3.66 18.73
CA SER A 176 -5.42 2.59 18.60
C SER A 176 -6.10 1.30 18.18
N VAL A 177 -5.67 0.70 17.07
CA VAL A 177 -6.12 -0.62 16.59
C VAL A 177 -4.91 -1.53 16.52
N MET A 178 -4.85 -2.55 17.38
CA MET A 178 -3.66 -3.35 17.61
C MET A 178 -3.97 -4.84 17.54
N ASN A 179 -3.03 -5.62 17.01
CA ASN A 179 -3.09 -7.09 17.02
C ASN A 179 -4.39 -7.68 16.42
N CYS A 180 -5.06 -6.96 15.51
CA CYS A 180 -6.34 -7.38 14.97
C CYS A 180 -6.16 -8.32 13.77
N ASN A 181 -7.12 -9.23 13.57
CA ASN A 181 -7.19 -10.11 12.42
C ASN A 181 -8.52 -9.92 11.69
N LEU A 182 -8.47 -9.25 10.53
CA LEU A 182 -9.62 -8.87 9.73
C LEU A 182 -9.60 -9.65 8.43
N ARG A 183 -10.42 -10.71 8.35
CA ARG A 183 -10.37 -11.69 7.26
C ARG A 183 -11.72 -11.88 6.57
N ASN A 184 -11.70 -11.95 5.24
CA ASN A 184 -12.84 -12.27 4.39
C ASN A 184 -14.09 -11.44 4.73
N ILE A 185 -13.92 -10.12 4.70
CA ILE A 185 -14.97 -9.14 4.96
C ILE A 185 -15.45 -8.66 3.60
N SER A 186 -16.57 -9.22 3.14
CA SER A 186 -17.23 -8.77 1.92
C SER A 186 -18.09 -7.55 2.24
N LYS A 187 -17.87 -6.46 1.52
CA LYS A 187 -18.67 -5.26 1.66
C LYS A 187 -19.47 -5.05 0.38
N ILE A 188 -20.78 -4.86 0.50
CA ILE A 188 -21.69 -4.74 -0.63
C ILE A 188 -22.47 -3.41 -0.61
N GLY A 189 -22.82 -2.86 -1.77
CA GLY A 189 -23.67 -1.66 -1.92
C GLY A 189 -23.01 -0.44 -2.62
N GLU A 190 -23.54 0.76 -2.41
CA GLU A 190 -23.16 1.99 -3.15
C GLU A 190 -22.10 2.85 -2.44
N ARG A 191 -21.96 2.73 -1.11
CA ARG A 191 -21.04 3.56 -0.30
C ARG A 191 -20.15 2.68 0.54
N ILE A 192 -19.21 2.04 -0.12
CA ILE A 192 -18.54 0.93 0.51
C ILE A 192 -17.44 1.40 1.46
N GLY A 193 -16.62 2.42 1.17
CA GLY A 193 -15.59 2.90 2.11
C GLY A 193 -14.59 1.80 2.56
N GLY A 194 -13.73 2.10 3.52
CA GLY A 194 -12.75 1.14 4.08
C GLY A 194 -13.33 0.20 5.13
N ILE A 195 -12.73 -0.97 5.39
CA ILE A 195 -13.09 -1.75 6.59
C ILE A 195 -12.96 -0.87 7.84
N ILE A 196 -11.87 -0.11 7.88
CA ILE A 196 -11.67 1.03 8.77
C ILE A 196 -11.78 2.30 7.92
N GLU A 197 -12.66 3.20 8.33
CA GLU A 197 -12.94 4.45 7.63
C GLU A 197 -12.72 5.65 8.55
N LEU A 198 -11.91 6.62 8.10
CA LEU A 198 -11.76 7.93 8.72
C LEU A 198 -12.49 8.93 7.82
N SER A 199 -13.55 9.55 8.32
CA SER A 199 -14.45 10.37 7.54
C SER A 199 -14.67 11.75 8.16
N LYS A 200 -14.94 12.74 7.31
CA LYS A 200 -15.27 14.10 7.74
C LYS A 200 -16.67 14.16 8.34
N ASN A 201 -16.86 14.90 9.43
CA ASN A 201 -18.18 15.17 9.97
C ASN A 201 -18.73 16.47 9.37
N ILE A 202 -19.65 16.35 8.41
CA ILE A 202 -20.21 17.51 7.68
C ILE A 202 -21.00 18.45 8.61
N GLU A 203 -21.46 17.98 9.77
CA GLU A 203 -22.34 18.75 10.65
C GLU A 203 -21.60 19.63 11.67
N THR A 204 -20.32 19.36 11.97
CA THR A 204 -19.60 20.02 13.08
C THR A 204 -18.15 20.38 12.79
N SER A 205 -17.73 20.46 11.52
CA SER A 205 -16.32 20.69 11.15
C SER A 205 -15.76 21.97 11.79
N ASN A 206 -14.97 21.81 12.85
CA ASN A 206 -14.10 22.84 13.41
C ASN A 206 -12.68 22.48 12.97
N GLU A 207 -12.00 23.42 12.31
CA GLU A 207 -10.66 23.22 11.71
C GLU A 207 -9.56 22.75 12.69
N GLU A 208 -9.82 22.76 14.00
CA GLU A 208 -8.87 22.38 15.06
C GLU A 208 -8.93 20.90 15.48
N GLN A 209 -9.98 20.14 15.16
CA GLN A 209 -10.10 18.74 15.61
C GLN A 209 -9.49 17.76 14.60
N LYS A 210 -8.26 17.31 14.88
CA LYS A 210 -7.54 16.33 14.06
C LYS A 210 -7.70 14.92 14.63
N ILE A 211 -8.31 14.02 13.85
CA ILE A 211 -8.35 12.58 14.15
C ILE A 211 -6.92 12.02 14.13
N ASN A 212 -6.50 11.32 15.18
CA ASN A 212 -5.21 10.61 15.19
C ASN A 212 -5.45 9.11 15.34
N VAL A 213 -5.16 8.35 14.28
CA VAL A 213 -5.35 6.90 14.24
C VAL A 213 -4.01 6.21 14.11
N ARG A 214 -3.76 5.26 15.00
CA ARG A 214 -2.63 4.34 14.94
C ARG A 214 -3.14 2.91 14.76
N ILE A 215 -2.63 2.22 13.75
CA ILE A 215 -2.91 0.81 13.47
C ILE A 215 -1.59 0.06 13.52
N GLU A 216 -1.51 -0.96 14.38
CA GLU A 216 -0.27 -1.67 14.66
C GLU A 216 -0.49 -3.18 14.64
N THR A 217 0.50 -3.92 14.17
CA THR A 217 0.58 -5.40 14.25
C THR A 217 -0.68 -6.14 13.79
N SER A 218 -1.43 -5.54 12.86
CA SER A 218 -2.75 -6.05 12.42
C SER A 218 -2.66 -6.67 11.03
N SER A 219 -3.59 -7.60 10.74
CA SER A 219 -3.66 -8.32 9.46
C SER A 219 -5.00 -8.10 8.77
N PHE A 220 -4.94 -7.82 7.47
CA PHE A 220 -6.10 -7.58 6.61
C PHE A 220 -6.03 -8.53 5.42
N ILE A 221 -6.93 -9.51 5.38
CA ILE A 221 -6.87 -10.63 4.43
C ILE A 221 -8.20 -10.77 3.70
N GLN A 222 -8.22 -10.54 2.39
CA GLN A 222 -9.39 -10.77 1.54
C GLN A 222 -9.05 -11.76 0.43
N PRO A 223 -9.65 -12.97 0.37
CA PRO A 223 -9.44 -13.84 -0.77
C PRO A 223 -10.07 -13.23 -2.04
N ILE A 224 -9.57 -13.59 -3.23
CA ILE A 224 -10.31 -13.37 -4.48
C ILE A 224 -11.66 -14.05 -4.31
N SER A 225 -12.74 -13.28 -4.28
CA SER A 225 -14.06 -13.87 -4.41
C SER A 225 -14.14 -14.56 -5.76
N THR A 226 -14.33 -15.89 -5.77
CA THR A 226 -14.53 -16.68 -6.99
C THR A 226 -15.84 -16.35 -7.71
N SER A 227 -16.68 -15.44 -7.18
CA SER A 227 -17.89 -14.94 -7.83
C SER A 227 -17.57 -13.76 -8.79
N SER A 228 -17.02 -14.13 -9.92
CA SER A 228 -16.62 -13.29 -11.05
C SER A 228 -17.79 -12.62 -11.81
N SER A 229 -18.58 -11.75 -11.17
CA SER A 229 -19.53 -10.91 -11.95
C SER A 229 -19.83 -9.50 -11.45
N ASN A 230 -19.52 -9.13 -10.19
CA ASN A 230 -19.83 -7.80 -9.67
C ASN A 230 -18.58 -7.07 -9.16
N LEU A 231 -17.57 -6.89 -10.02
CA LEU A 231 -16.38 -6.07 -9.76
C LEU A 231 -16.68 -4.55 -9.69
N GLU A 232 -17.95 -4.14 -9.60
CA GLU A 232 -18.33 -2.73 -9.51
C GLU A 232 -18.12 -2.13 -8.11
N GLN A 233 -17.74 -2.94 -7.13
CA GLN A 233 -17.70 -2.52 -5.73
C GLN A 233 -16.27 -2.49 -5.19
N SER A 234 -15.67 -1.31 -5.29
CA SER A 234 -14.37 -0.96 -4.71
C SER A 234 -14.47 -0.85 -3.19
N SER A 235 -13.69 -1.65 -2.47
CA SER A 235 -13.62 -1.66 -1.01
C SER A 235 -12.17 -1.77 -0.51
N PRO A 236 -11.47 -0.66 -0.29
CA PRO A 236 -10.15 -0.71 0.33
C PRO A 236 -10.23 -1.32 1.74
N PHE A 237 -9.10 -1.77 2.29
CA PHE A 237 -9.04 -2.15 3.70
C PHE A 237 -9.15 -0.91 4.59
N ILE A 238 -8.46 0.17 4.21
CA ILE A 238 -8.45 1.43 4.94
C ILE A 238 -8.75 2.56 3.97
N HIS A 239 -9.71 3.40 4.32
CA HIS A 239 -10.03 4.63 3.59
C HIS A 239 -9.97 5.81 4.56
N ALA A 240 -9.04 6.73 4.32
CA ALA A 240 -8.87 7.90 5.15
C ALA A 240 -9.09 9.18 4.34
N THR A 241 -10.18 9.89 4.64
CA THR A 241 -10.46 11.17 4.00
C THR A 241 -9.87 12.35 4.78
N VAL A 242 -9.61 12.18 6.08
CA VAL A 242 -9.18 13.27 6.99
C VAL A 242 -8.27 12.74 8.11
N GLY A 243 -7.56 13.65 8.77
CA GLY A 243 -6.84 13.38 10.03
C GLY A 243 -5.36 13.02 9.85
N GLN A 244 -4.87 12.16 10.74
CA GLN A 244 -3.52 11.59 10.74
C GLN A 244 -3.63 10.08 10.89
N LEU A 245 -2.97 9.35 10.00
CA LEU A 245 -2.97 7.88 9.96
C LEU A 245 -1.55 7.34 10.08
N GLU A 246 -1.32 6.53 11.11
CA GLU A 246 -0.08 5.80 11.33
C GLU A 246 -0.36 4.29 11.24
N ILE A 247 0.37 3.58 10.37
CA ILE A 247 0.27 2.13 10.15
C ILE A 247 1.65 1.53 10.36
N ILE A 248 1.78 0.60 11.31
CA ILE A 248 3.07 0.03 11.73
C ILE A 248 2.95 -1.49 11.75
N GLN A 249 3.91 -2.18 11.13
CA GLN A 249 4.03 -3.65 11.23
C GLN A 249 2.74 -4.40 10.85
N CYS A 250 1.98 -3.87 9.89
CA CYS A 250 0.74 -4.48 9.43
C CYS A 250 0.95 -5.36 8.20
N SER A 251 0.01 -6.26 7.93
CA SER A 251 -0.02 -7.08 6.72
C SER A 251 -1.33 -6.91 5.97
N PHE A 252 -1.24 -6.75 4.65
CA PHE A 252 -2.36 -6.56 3.75
C PHE A 252 -2.27 -7.57 2.59
N GLY A 253 -3.37 -8.25 2.31
CA GLY A 253 -3.49 -9.24 1.24
C GLY A 253 -3.45 -10.68 1.76
N SER A 254 -2.80 -11.60 1.06
CA SER A 254 -2.84 -13.03 1.44
C SER A 254 -1.55 -13.77 1.06
N GLU A 255 -1.24 -14.84 1.80
CA GLU A 255 -0.11 -15.73 1.51
C GLU A 255 -0.46 -16.79 0.46
N ASP A 256 -1.73 -17.19 0.35
CA ASP A 256 -2.16 -18.33 -0.46
C ASP A 256 -2.73 -17.88 -1.82
N GLU A 257 -3.66 -16.92 -1.78
CA GLU A 257 -4.43 -16.46 -2.94
C GLU A 257 -4.18 -14.97 -3.18
N PHE A 258 -4.58 -14.44 -4.34
CA PHE A 258 -4.61 -12.99 -4.48
C PHE A 258 -5.84 -12.39 -3.81
N SER A 259 -5.82 -11.08 -3.64
CA SER A 259 -6.93 -10.25 -3.17
C SER A 259 -7.34 -9.30 -4.29
N GLN A 260 -8.63 -9.26 -4.62
CA GLN A 260 -9.20 -8.28 -5.55
C GLN A 260 -10.22 -7.43 -4.79
N LEU A 261 -9.84 -6.18 -4.51
CA LEU A 261 -10.61 -5.22 -3.74
C LEU A 261 -11.39 -4.23 -4.61
N GLY A 262 -11.10 -4.18 -5.92
CA GLY A 262 -11.63 -3.16 -6.84
C GLY A 262 -10.97 -1.77 -6.70
N ALA A 263 -10.14 -1.56 -5.67
CA ALA A 263 -9.27 -0.39 -5.50
C ALA A 263 -8.07 -0.72 -4.62
N HIS A 264 -7.10 0.20 -4.56
CA HIS A 264 -5.88 0.06 -3.75
C HIS A 264 -6.21 -0.35 -2.31
N ALA A 265 -5.36 -1.19 -1.71
CA ALA A 265 -5.56 -1.68 -0.34
C ALA A 265 -5.73 -0.56 0.69
N ILE A 266 -5.02 0.56 0.50
CA ILE A 266 -5.15 1.77 1.30
C ILE A 266 -5.44 2.95 0.36
N ILE A 267 -6.47 3.72 0.69
CA ILE A 267 -6.80 4.97 0.00
C ILE A 267 -6.73 6.11 1.01
N VAL A 268 -5.97 7.14 0.67
CA VAL A 268 -5.83 8.37 1.45
C VAL A 268 -6.16 9.56 0.56
N GLU A 269 -7.07 10.41 1.02
CA GLU A 269 -7.49 11.61 0.28
C GLU A 269 -6.81 12.87 0.81
N ALA A 270 -6.91 13.95 0.03
CA ALA A 270 -6.15 15.17 0.23
C ALA A 270 -6.29 15.87 1.60
N GLU A 271 -7.42 15.71 2.30
CA GLU A 271 -7.61 16.31 3.64
C GLU A 271 -6.96 15.49 4.77
N CYS A 272 -6.37 14.33 4.46
CA CYS A 272 -5.49 13.63 5.39
C CYS A 272 -4.15 14.38 5.49
N SER A 273 -3.93 15.02 6.63
CA SER A 273 -2.76 15.87 6.87
C SER A 273 -1.46 15.08 7.02
N LYS A 274 -1.54 13.81 7.43
CA LYS A 274 -0.35 12.99 7.68
C LYS A 274 -0.62 11.51 7.46
N LEU A 275 0.22 10.86 6.67
CA LEU A 275 0.30 9.42 6.53
C LEU A 275 1.69 8.93 6.93
N ILE A 276 1.75 7.95 7.85
CA ILE A 276 2.96 7.18 8.13
C ILE A 276 2.63 5.71 7.93
N ILE A 277 3.41 5.01 7.09
CA ILE A 277 3.36 3.56 6.96
C ILE A 277 4.77 3.04 7.14
N SER A 278 4.97 2.13 8.10
CA SER A 278 6.29 1.55 8.35
C SER A 278 6.26 0.05 8.60
N TYR A 279 7.32 -0.63 8.16
CA TYR A 279 7.54 -2.07 8.42
C TYR A 279 6.37 -2.97 8.02
N SER A 280 5.58 -2.56 7.02
CA SER A 280 4.33 -3.22 6.66
C SER A 280 4.45 -3.96 5.33
N ASN A 281 3.67 -5.02 5.18
CA ASN A 281 3.72 -5.93 4.03
C ASN A 281 2.42 -5.86 3.22
N PHE A 282 2.56 -5.76 1.91
CA PHE A 282 1.49 -5.72 0.92
C PHE A 282 1.74 -6.87 -0.06
N THR A 283 0.90 -7.90 -0.02
CA THR A 283 1.18 -9.15 -0.75
C THR A 283 -0.02 -9.63 -1.56
N LYS A 284 0.19 -9.88 -2.85
CA LYS A 284 -0.82 -10.44 -3.78
C LYS A 284 -2.10 -9.59 -3.88
N LEU A 285 -1.97 -8.27 -3.97
CA LEU A 285 -3.08 -7.33 -4.07
C LEU A 285 -3.32 -6.94 -5.53
N LEU A 286 -4.26 -7.56 -6.26
CA LEU A 286 -4.48 -7.27 -7.69
C LEU A 286 -4.90 -5.83 -7.96
N SER A 287 -5.56 -5.19 -7.00
CA SER A 287 -5.99 -3.79 -7.09
C SER A 287 -4.93 -2.76 -6.69
N GLY A 288 -3.69 -3.20 -6.42
CA GLY A 288 -2.59 -2.33 -6.01
C GLY A 288 -2.47 -2.09 -4.51
N GLY A 289 -1.35 -1.50 -4.10
CA GLY A 289 -1.00 -1.26 -2.69
C GLY A 289 -1.64 -0.01 -2.10
N ILE A 290 -1.11 1.17 -2.43
CA ILE A 290 -1.49 2.45 -1.81
C ILE A 290 -1.85 3.48 -2.88
N SER A 291 -2.97 4.18 -2.68
CA SER A 291 -3.34 5.40 -3.40
C SER A 291 -3.32 6.58 -2.43
N GLN A 292 -2.40 7.51 -2.67
CA GLN A 292 -2.21 8.72 -1.87
C GLN A 292 -2.54 9.96 -2.69
N GLU A 293 -3.61 10.65 -2.32
CA GLU A 293 -3.88 12.02 -2.77
C GLU A 293 -3.42 13.00 -1.70
N SER A 294 -2.56 13.94 -2.07
CA SER A 294 -1.92 14.90 -1.17
C SER A 294 -2.52 16.29 -1.32
N GLY A 295 -3.05 16.83 -0.23
CA GLY A 295 -3.47 18.22 -0.12
C GLY A 295 -2.35 19.16 0.33
N SER A 296 -2.68 20.44 0.49
CA SER A 296 -1.75 21.49 0.90
C SER A 296 -1.13 21.20 2.26
N GLY A 297 0.20 21.12 2.32
CA GLY A 297 0.94 20.85 3.56
C GLY A 297 0.77 19.43 4.11
N SER A 298 0.11 18.53 3.38
CA SER A 298 0.03 17.12 3.75
C SER A 298 1.40 16.44 3.61
N GLN A 299 1.68 15.48 4.47
CA GLN A 299 2.92 14.71 4.45
C GLN A 299 2.63 13.21 4.48
N ALA A 300 3.21 12.46 3.54
CA ALA A 300 3.19 11.00 3.57
C ALA A 300 4.61 10.44 3.67
N SER A 301 4.79 9.43 4.53
CA SER A 301 6.04 8.70 4.69
C SER A 301 5.77 7.20 4.68
N ILE A 302 6.32 6.50 3.69
CA ILE A 302 6.25 5.05 3.54
C ILE A 302 7.67 4.51 3.69
N GLU A 303 7.98 3.86 4.81
CA GLU A 303 9.34 3.43 5.16
C GLU A 303 9.43 1.93 5.42
N SER A 304 10.47 1.29 4.89
CA SER A 304 10.78 -0.12 5.20
C SER A 304 9.61 -1.07 4.95
N CYS A 305 8.81 -0.81 3.91
CA CYS A 305 7.66 -1.63 3.54
C CYS A 305 8.03 -2.62 2.44
N GLN A 306 7.26 -3.70 2.32
CA GLN A 306 7.39 -4.67 1.24
C GLN A 306 6.11 -4.73 0.42
N PHE A 307 6.24 -4.56 -0.90
CA PHE A 307 5.18 -4.74 -1.88
C PHE A 307 5.56 -5.92 -2.76
N THR A 308 4.73 -6.96 -2.80
CA THR A 308 5.00 -8.19 -3.54
C THR A 308 3.75 -8.62 -4.30
N ASN A 309 3.86 -8.77 -5.63
CA ASN A 309 2.73 -9.15 -6.49
C ASN A 309 1.53 -8.20 -6.34
N CYS A 310 1.77 -6.88 -6.31
CA CYS A 310 0.72 -5.87 -6.24
C CYS A 310 0.39 -5.30 -7.63
N GLY A 311 -0.89 -5.16 -7.91
CA GLY A 311 -1.44 -4.70 -9.18
C GLY A 311 -1.50 -5.79 -10.25
N ASP A 312 -2.53 -5.72 -11.10
CA ASP A 312 -2.70 -6.57 -12.30
C ASP A 312 -2.50 -5.78 -13.60
N GLY A 313 -2.05 -4.52 -13.50
CA GLY A 313 -1.93 -3.59 -14.61
C GLY A 313 -3.18 -2.78 -14.92
N SER A 314 -4.30 -2.96 -14.21
CA SER A 314 -5.50 -2.12 -14.38
C SER A 314 -5.34 -0.76 -13.70
N GLN A 315 -4.55 -0.67 -12.64
CA GLN A 315 -4.32 0.55 -11.85
C GLN A 315 -3.11 1.33 -12.36
N ILE A 316 -3.02 2.63 -12.05
CA ILE A 316 -1.91 3.48 -12.49
C ILE A 316 -0.57 2.96 -11.98
N ALA A 317 -0.50 2.58 -10.70
CA ALA A 317 0.67 1.98 -10.07
C ALA A 317 0.32 0.61 -9.48
N GLY A 318 1.27 -0.32 -9.46
CA GLY A 318 1.11 -1.59 -8.74
C GLY A 318 1.34 -1.43 -7.23
N ALA A 319 2.41 -0.74 -6.81
CA ALA A 319 2.73 -0.57 -5.40
C ALA A 319 2.19 0.73 -4.80
N VAL A 320 2.66 1.89 -5.28
CA VAL A 320 2.29 3.20 -4.71
C VAL A 320 1.96 4.19 -5.82
N TYR A 321 0.75 4.73 -5.76
CA TYR A 321 0.28 5.85 -6.59
C TYR A 321 0.17 7.11 -5.72
N ALA A 322 0.87 8.18 -6.10
CA ALA A 322 0.84 9.47 -5.42
C ALA A 322 0.48 10.61 -6.37
N VAL A 323 -0.47 11.46 -5.98
CA VAL A 323 -0.94 12.62 -6.74
C VAL A 323 -1.27 13.77 -5.80
N GLY A 324 -1.13 15.02 -6.25
CA GLY A 324 -1.59 16.18 -5.49
C GLY A 324 -2.87 16.80 -6.05
N LEU A 325 -3.58 17.57 -5.23
CA LEU A 325 -4.70 18.37 -5.70
C LEU A 325 -4.24 19.44 -6.70
N PRO A 326 -5.05 19.77 -7.73
CA PRO A 326 -4.78 20.88 -8.62
C PRO A 326 -4.58 22.21 -7.88
N GLY A 327 -3.67 23.04 -8.38
CA GLY A 327 -3.40 24.38 -7.86
C GLY A 327 -2.15 24.46 -6.98
N ASN A 328 -2.15 25.35 -6.00
CA ASN A 328 -1.00 25.56 -5.10
C ASN A 328 -1.00 24.62 -3.89
N ASN A 329 -1.90 23.63 -3.87
CA ASN A 329 -2.10 22.71 -2.77
C ASN A 329 -1.16 21.52 -2.90
N ILE A 330 0.10 21.75 -2.56
CA ILE A 330 1.16 20.76 -2.74
C ILE A 330 1.39 20.04 -1.41
N GLY A 331 1.38 18.72 -1.45
CA GLY A 331 1.88 17.87 -0.36
C GLY A 331 3.17 17.17 -0.73
N GLU A 332 3.77 16.55 0.28
CA GLU A 332 5.07 15.90 0.19
C GLU A 332 4.94 14.42 0.47
N VAL A 333 5.60 13.59 -0.35
CA VAL A 333 5.57 12.13 -0.21
C VAL A 333 7.00 11.61 -0.20
N SER A 334 7.33 10.81 0.81
CA SER A 334 8.58 10.08 0.95
C SER A 334 8.32 8.58 0.94
N ILE A 335 9.07 7.83 0.12
CA ILE A 335 9.06 6.38 0.05
C ILE A 335 10.50 5.90 0.17
N ILE A 336 10.86 5.27 1.29
CA ILE A 336 12.26 4.93 1.57
C ILE A 336 12.43 3.50 2.06
N LYS A 337 13.62 2.93 1.79
CA LYS A 337 14.05 1.61 2.30
C LYS A 337 13.06 0.47 2.02
N SER A 338 12.22 0.61 1.00
CA SER A 338 11.15 -0.33 0.70
C SER A 338 11.56 -1.30 -0.40
N GLN A 339 10.95 -2.48 -0.41
CA GLN A 339 11.14 -3.50 -1.44
C GLN A 339 9.89 -3.60 -2.29
N ILE A 340 10.03 -3.51 -3.61
CA ILE A 340 8.92 -3.52 -4.56
C ILE A 340 9.19 -4.58 -5.61
N ILE A 341 8.47 -5.70 -5.52
CA ILE A 341 8.79 -6.95 -6.22
C ILE A 341 7.56 -7.46 -6.99
N SER A 342 7.75 -7.73 -8.27
CA SER A 342 6.72 -8.35 -9.13
C SER A 342 5.41 -7.56 -9.18
N CYS A 343 5.46 -6.24 -9.04
CA CYS A 343 4.29 -5.39 -9.10
C CYS A 343 3.97 -4.96 -10.55
N GLN A 344 2.69 -4.76 -10.86
CA GLN A 344 2.23 -4.41 -12.21
C GLN A 344 1.24 -3.23 -12.19
N GLY A 345 1.48 -2.21 -12.99
CA GLY A 345 0.58 -1.07 -13.16
C GLY A 345 0.58 -0.52 -14.59
N GLN A 346 -0.33 0.40 -14.90
CA GLN A 346 -0.43 1.04 -16.20
C GLN A 346 0.83 1.87 -16.47
N GLN A 347 1.13 2.83 -15.60
CA GLN A 347 2.29 3.70 -15.74
C GLN A 347 3.52 3.17 -15.02
N ALA A 348 3.35 2.51 -13.87
CA ALA A 348 4.46 1.77 -13.27
C ALA A 348 4.04 0.54 -12.48
N GLY A 349 4.87 -0.49 -12.49
CA GLY A 349 4.72 -1.60 -11.56
C GLY A 349 4.97 -1.14 -10.13
N GLY A 350 6.04 -0.36 -9.92
CA GLY A 350 6.37 0.16 -8.61
C GLY A 350 5.63 1.43 -8.22
N ILE A 351 6.30 2.56 -8.38
CA ILE A 351 5.92 3.86 -7.80
C ILE A 351 5.58 4.84 -8.92
N VAL A 352 4.46 5.56 -8.77
CA VAL A 352 4.08 6.66 -9.66
C VAL A 352 3.90 7.94 -8.84
N PHE A 353 4.60 9.00 -9.25
CA PHE A 353 4.33 10.37 -8.82
C PHE A 353 3.70 11.14 -9.96
N MET A 354 2.43 11.52 -9.78
CA MET A 354 1.70 12.38 -10.71
C MET A 354 2.05 13.86 -10.46
N ASP A 355 1.21 14.75 -10.96
CA ASP A 355 1.42 16.19 -10.78
C ASP A 355 1.02 16.67 -9.37
N ASN A 356 1.44 17.88 -9.02
CA ASN A 356 1.12 18.59 -7.77
C ASN A 356 1.55 17.89 -6.46
N VAL A 357 2.44 16.90 -6.52
CA VAL A 357 3.03 16.24 -5.36
C VAL A 357 4.55 16.31 -5.42
N ILE A 358 5.20 16.68 -4.32
CA ILE A 358 6.67 16.72 -4.22
C ILE A 358 7.17 15.34 -3.77
N PRO A 359 7.95 14.63 -4.61
CA PRO A 359 8.59 13.37 -4.24
C PRO A 359 9.82 13.65 -3.36
N LEU A 360 9.62 13.99 -2.09
CA LEU A 360 10.66 14.51 -1.21
C LEU A 360 11.85 13.54 -1.04
N ASN A 361 11.57 12.24 -0.88
CA ASN A 361 12.61 11.21 -0.83
C ASN A 361 12.08 9.91 -1.43
N VAL A 362 12.78 9.35 -2.42
CA VAL A 362 12.51 8.02 -3.01
C VAL A 362 13.74 7.12 -2.83
N LYS A 363 14.33 7.17 -1.63
CA LYS A 363 15.69 6.71 -1.35
C LYS A 363 15.79 5.27 -0.88
N ASN A 364 16.89 4.62 -1.24
CA ASN A 364 17.26 3.29 -0.76
C ASN A 364 16.20 2.20 -1.00
N ASN A 365 15.40 2.34 -2.07
CA ASN A 365 14.41 1.35 -2.44
C ASN A 365 15.02 0.28 -3.36
N TYR A 366 14.53 -0.95 -3.22
CA TYR A 366 14.94 -2.09 -4.03
C TYR A 366 13.79 -2.57 -4.91
N PHE A 367 14.07 -2.78 -6.19
CA PHE A 367 13.07 -3.15 -7.18
C PHE A 367 13.43 -4.45 -7.90
N SER A 368 12.44 -5.30 -8.16
CA SER A 368 12.66 -6.54 -8.90
C SER A 368 11.39 -6.95 -9.65
N TRP A 369 11.53 -7.41 -10.89
CA TRP A 369 10.44 -8.00 -11.68
C TRP A 369 9.17 -7.15 -11.88
N ASN A 370 9.28 -5.82 -11.74
CA ASN A 370 8.12 -4.94 -11.93
C ASN A 370 7.80 -4.73 -13.40
N LYS A 371 6.54 -4.39 -13.70
CA LYS A 371 6.06 -4.21 -15.07
C LYS A 371 5.14 -3.01 -15.21
N ALA A 372 5.39 -2.18 -16.22
CA ALA A 372 4.43 -1.22 -16.74
C ALA A 372 3.69 -1.81 -17.95
N ILE A 373 2.41 -1.49 -18.11
CA ILE A 373 1.64 -1.82 -19.32
C ILE A 373 1.84 -0.78 -20.41
N ASP A 374 1.90 0.50 -20.04
CA ASP A 374 2.18 1.58 -20.98
C ASP A 374 3.65 1.56 -21.39
N GLU A 375 3.91 1.62 -22.69
CA GLU A 375 5.26 1.71 -23.26
C GLU A 375 5.99 2.99 -22.82
N LYS A 376 5.24 4.06 -22.56
CA LYS A 376 5.77 5.32 -22.00
C LYS A 376 5.91 5.29 -20.48
N GLY A 377 5.33 4.27 -19.84
CA GLY A 377 5.48 4.03 -18.41
C GLY A 377 6.89 3.58 -18.05
N SER A 378 7.09 3.28 -16.77
CA SER A 378 8.35 2.87 -16.18
C SER A 378 8.13 1.66 -15.29
N LYS A 379 8.98 0.64 -15.35
CA LYS A 379 8.81 -0.55 -14.48
C LYS A 379 8.84 -0.18 -13.00
N ASP A 380 9.82 0.62 -12.56
CA ASP A 380 10.07 0.84 -11.13
C ASP A 380 9.53 2.17 -10.63
N ILE A 381 9.97 3.28 -11.23
CA ILE A 381 9.59 4.62 -10.78
C ILE A 381 9.25 5.48 -11.99
N TYR A 382 8.06 6.09 -11.96
CA TYR A 382 7.62 7.06 -12.96
C TYR A 382 7.32 8.41 -12.32
N PHE A 383 7.95 9.47 -12.83
CA PHE A 383 7.68 10.85 -12.45
C PHE A 383 6.95 11.57 -13.60
N LEU A 384 5.73 12.03 -13.35
CA LEU A 384 4.98 12.79 -14.35
C LEU A 384 5.49 14.24 -14.47
N SER A 385 5.88 14.88 -13.37
CA SER A 385 6.17 16.31 -13.32
C SER A 385 7.63 16.60 -12.98
N LYS A 386 8.42 16.99 -13.98
CA LYS A 386 9.81 17.45 -13.78
C LYS A 386 9.89 18.64 -12.84
N GLY A 387 8.95 19.57 -12.93
CA GLY A 387 8.90 20.74 -12.03
C GLY A 387 8.70 20.36 -10.56
N MET A 388 7.90 19.34 -10.27
CA MET A 388 7.73 18.85 -8.88
C MET A 388 8.96 18.09 -8.39
N LEU A 389 9.60 17.32 -9.27
CA LEU A 389 10.89 16.69 -8.97
C LEU A 389 11.96 17.74 -8.63
N ASP A 390 12.06 18.82 -9.41
CA ASP A 390 13.03 19.90 -9.20
C ASP A 390 12.85 20.63 -7.87
N LYS A 391 11.60 20.75 -7.41
CA LYS A 391 11.29 21.27 -6.07
C LYS A 391 11.83 20.36 -4.96
N ALA A 392 11.83 19.04 -5.18
CA ALA A 392 12.38 18.08 -4.22
C ALA A 392 13.92 18.04 -4.24
N GLY A 393 14.53 18.34 -5.39
CA GLY A 393 15.95 18.10 -5.60
C GLY A 393 16.27 17.83 -7.07
N ASP A 394 17.41 17.20 -7.31
CA ASP A 394 17.72 16.56 -8.59
C ASP A 394 17.37 15.08 -8.49
N LEU A 395 17.27 14.38 -9.62
CA LEU A 395 16.91 12.96 -9.63
C LEU A 395 17.86 12.11 -8.78
N GLU A 396 19.17 12.39 -8.83
CA GLU A 396 20.18 11.66 -8.06
C GLU A 396 19.99 11.83 -6.54
N ILE A 397 19.52 13.01 -6.09
CA ILE A 397 19.25 13.28 -4.68
C ILE A 397 17.96 12.56 -4.27
N VAL A 398 16.90 12.68 -5.08
CA VAL A 398 15.58 12.14 -4.75
C VAL A 398 15.59 10.62 -4.74
N ALA A 399 16.20 9.99 -5.74
CA ALA A 399 16.27 8.54 -5.91
C ALA A 399 17.59 7.93 -5.41
N GLN A 400 18.31 8.62 -4.51
CA GLN A 400 19.57 8.14 -3.96
C GLN A 400 19.45 6.73 -3.36
N GLY A 401 20.35 5.82 -3.70
CA GLY A 401 20.32 4.45 -3.18
C GLY A 401 19.35 3.54 -3.93
N TYR A 402 18.76 3.98 -5.04
CA TYR A 402 17.98 3.13 -5.95
C TYR A 402 18.81 1.90 -6.37
N ARG A 403 18.19 0.73 -6.25
CA ARG A 403 18.78 -0.55 -6.69
C ARG A 403 17.73 -1.42 -7.35
N TYR A 404 18.14 -2.22 -8.31
CA TYR A 404 17.27 -3.22 -8.91
C TYR A 404 17.94 -4.58 -9.07
N ASP A 405 17.13 -5.61 -9.23
CA ASP A 405 17.58 -6.98 -9.46
C ASP A 405 18.17 -7.16 -10.87
N LYS A 406 19.37 -7.71 -10.98
CA LYS A 406 20.02 -7.93 -12.29
C LYS A 406 19.91 -9.37 -12.75
N THR A 407 19.21 -10.21 -11.99
CA THR A 407 19.01 -11.61 -12.34
C THR A 407 18.06 -11.76 -13.52
N ASP A 408 18.25 -12.83 -14.29
CA ASP A 408 17.36 -13.29 -15.37
C ASP A 408 16.93 -12.21 -16.39
N GLY A 409 17.81 -11.23 -16.63
CA GLY A 409 17.59 -10.19 -17.64
C GLY A 409 16.63 -9.08 -17.23
N TYR A 410 16.26 -8.97 -15.94
CA TYR A 410 15.54 -7.80 -15.46
C TYR A 410 16.40 -6.53 -15.63
N VAL A 411 15.79 -5.51 -16.24
CA VAL A 411 16.40 -4.19 -16.39
C VAL A 411 15.46 -3.20 -15.76
N GLY A 412 15.92 -2.58 -14.68
CA GLY A 412 15.20 -1.54 -13.97
C GLY A 412 14.89 -0.35 -14.85
N GLU A 413 13.83 0.37 -14.50
CA GLU A 413 13.40 1.55 -15.22
C GLU A 413 13.00 2.67 -14.26
N VAL A 414 13.65 3.83 -14.44
CA VAL A 414 13.28 5.09 -13.81
C VAL A 414 13.12 6.10 -14.94
N LYS A 415 11.92 6.68 -15.08
CA LYS A 415 11.61 7.62 -16.17
C LYS A 415 10.93 8.88 -15.66
N ILE A 416 11.14 9.96 -16.40
CA ILE A 416 10.50 11.26 -16.20
C ILE A 416 9.74 11.59 -17.47
N SER A 417 8.45 11.92 -17.35
CA SER A 417 7.61 12.30 -18.49
C SER A 417 8.25 13.43 -19.30
N GLY A 418 8.25 13.28 -20.63
CA GLY A 418 8.84 14.22 -21.58
C GLY A 418 10.31 13.97 -21.92
N PHE A 419 10.99 13.08 -21.20
CA PHE A 419 12.37 12.67 -21.50
C PHE A 419 12.41 11.20 -21.93
N ASP A 420 13.20 10.89 -22.97
CA ASP A 420 13.32 9.53 -23.51
C ASP A 420 14.33 8.64 -22.73
N SER A 421 14.97 9.21 -21.71
CA SER A 421 16.03 8.57 -20.92
C SER A 421 15.49 7.56 -19.91
N ASN A 422 16.17 6.42 -19.77
CA ASN A 422 16.05 5.55 -18.60
C ASN A 422 17.21 5.85 -17.64
N PHE A 423 16.90 6.28 -16.42
CA PHE A 423 17.89 6.69 -15.42
C PHE A 423 18.35 5.55 -14.49
N ALA A 424 17.71 4.38 -14.56
CA ALA A 424 17.92 3.29 -13.61
C ALA A 424 19.38 2.82 -13.54
N GLN A 425 20.05 2.63 -14.68
CA GLN A 425 21.41 2.10 -14.72
C GLN A 425 22.42 3.06 -14.08
N TYR A 426 22.27 4.36 -14.33
CA TYR A 426 23.10 5.40 -13.72
C TYR A 426 22.89 5.44 -12.19
N LEU A 427 21.63 5.49 -11.75
CA LEU A 427 21.28 5.57 -10.32
C LEU A 427 21.75 4.33 -9.54
N ASP A 428 21.59 3.14 -10.12
CA ASP A 428 22.06 1.90 -9.53
C ASP A 428 23.60 1.85 -9.44
N CYS A 429 24.31 2.26 -10.50
CA CYS A 429 25.77 2.37 -10.51
C CYS A 429 26.29 3.30 -9.39
N LYS A 430 25.67 4.47 -9.22
CA LYS A 430 25.99 5.41 -8.12
C LYS A 430 25.74 4.79 -6.75
N SER A 431 24.65 4.02 -6.62
CA SER A 431 24.26 3.33 -5.39
C SER A 431 25.18 2.15 -5.02
N GLU A 432 25.95 1.65 -5.98
CA GLU A 432 27.05 0.68 -5.77
C GLU A 432 28.38 1.36 -5.37
N GLY A 433 28.45 2.69 -5.37
CA GLY A 433 29.66 3.43 -5.03
C GLY A 433 30.74 3.43 -6.11
N LYS A 434 30.37 3.17 -7.37
CA LYS A 434 31.29 3.22 -8.51
C LYS A 434 31.54 4.67 -8.93
N GLU A 435 32.79 5.01 -9.22
CA GLU A 435 33.17 6.35 -9.66
C GLU A 435 32.87 6.58 -11.16
N ASP A 436 32.96 5.53 -11.97
CA ASP A 436 32.80 5.57 -13.43
C ASP A 436 31.39 5.14 -13.88
N CYS A 437 30.39 5.97 -13.56
CA CYS A 437 28.99 5.74 -13.96
C CYS A 437 28.58 6.54 -15.21
N GLY A 438 29.52 7.25 -15.84
CA GLY A 438 29.23 8.25 -16.87
C GLY A 438 28.53 9.50 -16.31
N GLU A 439 28.02 10.33 -17.21
CA GLU A 439 27.20 11.49 -16.87
C GLU A 439 25.72 11.11 -16.84
N ILE A 440 24.96 11.74 -15.95
CA ILE A 440 23.51 11.54 -15.92
C ILE A 440 22.89 12.04 -17.21
N SER A 441 22.00 11.25 -17.81
CA SER A 441 21.31 11.64 -19.03
C SER A 441 20.50 12.93 -18.83
N CYS A 442 20.21 13.63 -19.93
CA CYS A 442 19.46 14.87 -19.86
C CYS A 442 18.05 14.68 -19.28
N GLY A 443 17.64 15.62 -18.44
CA GLY A 443 16.44 15.54 -17.59
C GLY A 443 16.73 15.06 -16.17
N GLY A 444 17.94 14.58 -15.88
CA GLY A 444 18.32 14.09 -14.55
C GLY A 444 18.73 15.20 -13.56
N THR A 445 19.23 16.34 -14.05
CA THR A 445 19.62 17.48 -13.21
C THR A 445 18.53 18.52 -13.12
N LYS A 446 18.61 19.38 -12.10
CA LYS A 446 17.67 20.49 -11.88
C LYS A 446 17.60 21.42 -13.08
N GLU A 447 16.42 21.99 -13.28
CA GLU A 447 16.16 23.08 -14.24
C GLU A 447 16.37 22.72 -15.73
N GLN A 448 16.79 21.49 -16.04
CA GLN A 448 16.83 20.99 -17.42
C GLN A 448 15.42 20.83 -17.99
N THR A 449 15.19 21.38 -19.18
CA THR A 449 13.95 21.24 -19.95
C THR A 449 14.17 20.33 -21.15
N VAL A 450 13.08 19.84 -21.74
CA VAL A 450 13.14 19.01 -22.95
C VAL A 450 13.76 19.79 -24.12
N GLU A 451 13.50 21.10 -24.20
CA GLU A 451 14.06 22.01 -25.19
C GLU A 451 15.57 22.18 -25.00
N SER A 452 16.03 22.46 -23.77
CA SER A 452 17.46 22.63 -23.49
C SER A 452 18.24 21.36 -23.84
N CYS A 453 17.68 20.19 -23.55
CA CYS A 453 18.28 18.91 -23.91
C CYS A 453 18.43 18.71 -25.42
N LYS A 454 17.44 19.14 -26.22
CA LYS A 454 17.48 19.00 -27.68
C LYS A 454 18.48 19.96 -28.32
N GLU A 455 18.67 21.13 -27.74
CA GLU A 455 19.67 22.11 -28.21
C GLU A 455 21.09 21.60 -27.94
N THR A 456 21.37 21.07 -26.74
CA THR A 456 22.69 20.48 -26.43
C THR A 456 23.05 19.34 -27.38
N ILE A 457 22.11 18.44 -27.71
CA ILE A 457 22.36 17.34 -28.66
C ILE A 457 22.69 17.89 -30.06
N LYS A 458 21.99 18.93 -30.51
CA LYS A 458 22.28 19.55 -31.82
C LYS A 458 23.65 20.23 -31.84
N GLU A 459 24.01 20.92 -30.76
CA GLU A 459 25.34 21.55 -30.63
C GLU A 459 26.45 20.50 -30.62
N GLU A 460 26.29 19.39 -29.90
CA GLU A 460 27.25 18.28 -29.90
C GLU A 460 27.33 17.59 -31.28
N GLU A 461 26.21 17.37 -31.95
CA GLU A 461 26.20 16.83 -33.32
C GLU A 461 26.86 17.77 -34.33
N GLU A 462 26.66 19.08 -34.20
CA GLU A 462 27.32 20.09 -35.02
C GLU A 462 28.83 20.16 -34.72
N GLU A 463 29.24 20.08 -33.46
CA GLU A 463 30.65 20.06 -33.07
C GLU A 463 31.37 18.79 -33.55
N ILE A 464 30.68 17.64 -33.54
CA ILE A 464 31.18 16.38 -34.13
C ILE A 464 31.25 16.49 -35.66
N LYS A 465 30.28 17.14 -36.31
CA LYS A 465 30.34 17.42 -37.76
C LYS A 465 31.48 18.38 -38.11
N ASP A 466 31.77 19.36 -37.26
CA ASP A 466 32.90 20.28 -37.42
C ASP A 466 34.27 19.64 -37.11
N LYS A 467 34.32 18.68 -36.18
CA LYS A 467 35.52 17.84 -35.98
C LYS A 467 35.74 16.88 -37.16
N LYS A 468 34.68 16.39 -37.81
CA LYS A 468 34.77 15.62 -39.07
C LYS A 468 35.14 16.48 -40.28
N SER A 469 34.71 17.74 -40.36
CA SER A 469 35.06 18.65 -41.46
C SER A 469 36.53 19.12 -41.42
N LYS A 470 37.23 18.98 -40.28
CA LYS A 470 38.66 19.28 -40.10
C LYS A 470 39.63 18.16 -40.50
N LEU A 471 39.15 16.97 -40.88
CA LEU A 471 39.98 16.00 -41.60
C LEU A 471 40.03 16.41 -43.07
N SER A 472 41.03 17.22 -43.41
CA SER A 472 41.40 17.57 -44.78
C SER A 472 41.25 16.36 -45.70
N GLY A 473 40.46 16.48 -46.76
CA GLY A 473 40.25 15.42 -47.76
C GLY A 473 41.54 14.83 -48.34
N GLY A 474 42.69 15.52 -48.17
CA GLY A 474 44.01 15.01 -48.48
C GLY A 474 44.49 13.86 -47.58
N ALA A 475 44.11 13.82 -46.30
CA ALA A 475 44.52 12.75 -45.37
C ALA A 475 43.75 11.45 -45.63
N ILE A 476 42.45 11.54 -45.92
CA ILE A 476 41.61 10.38 -46.26
C ILE A 476 42.00 9.81 -47.63
N ALA A 477 42.27 10.66 -48.62
CA ALA A 477 42.80 10.22 -49.92
C ALA A 477 44.18 9.54 -49.78
N GLY A 478 45.06 10.05 -48.92
CA GLY A 478 46.38 9.46 -48.66
C GLY A 478 46.32 8.07 -48.01
N ILE A 479 45.41 7.86 -47.04
CA ILE A 479 45.23 6.55 -46.38
C ILE A 479 44.62 5.53 -47.35
N ILE A 480 43.66 5.93 -48.18
CA ILE A 480 43.04 5.04 -49.17
C ILE A 480 44.06 4.65 -50.25
N ILE A 481 44.86 5.59 -50.75
CA ILE A 481 45.93 5.30 -51.73
C ILE A 481 46.99 4.39 -51.10
N GLY A 482 47.40 4.65 -49.85
CA GLY A 482 48.35 3.81 -49.11
C GLY A 482 47.84 2.38 -48.92
N ALA A 483 46.57 2.20 -48.53
CA ALA A 483 45.97 0.88 -48.34
C ALA A 483 45.86 0.11 -49.66
N VAL A 484 45.51 0.77 -50.77
CA VAL A 484 45.44 0.14 -52.09
C VAL A 484 46.82 -0.31 -52.56
N VAL A 485 47.88 0.50 -52.36
CA VAL A 485 49.26 0.12 -52.72
C VAL A 485 49.74 -1.09 -51.90
N VAL A 486 49.42 -1.14 -50.60
CA VAL A 486 49.77 -2.29 -49.74
C VAL A 486 49.03 -3.55 -50.17
N ILE A 487 47.73 -3.45 -50.49
CA ILE A 487 46.94 -4.59 -50.98
C ILE A 487 47.49 -5.10 -52.31
N VAL A 488 47.83 -4.21 -53.25
CA VAL A 488 48.42 -4.60 -54.54
C VAL A 488 49.78 -5.28 -54.35
N ALA A 489 50.63 -4.78 -53.45
CA ALA A 489 51.91 -5.40 -53.13
C ALA A 489 51.75 -6.81 -52.54
N ILE A 490 50.78 -6.99 -51.63
CA ILE A 490 50.46 -8.31 -51.05
C ILE A 490 49.98 -9.27 -52.13
N VAL A 491 49.09 -8.83 -53.03
CA VAL A 491 48.61 -9.67 -54.15
C VAL A 491 49.76 -10.09 -55.07
N VAL A 492 50.67 -9.17 -55.41
CA VAL A 492 51.86 -9.49 -56.24
C VAL A 492 52.76 -10.50 -55.56
N ILE A 493 53.01 -10.36 -54.25
CA ILE A 493 53.80 -11.33 -53.47
C ILE A 493 53.14 -12.71 -53.50
N ILE A 494 51.82 -12.79 -53.28
CA ILE A 494 51.08 -14.06 -53.34
C ILE A 494 51.20 -14.70 -54.73
N VAL A 495 51.04 -13.92 -55.80
CA VAL A 495 51.18 -14.43 -57.18
C VAL A 495 52.58 -14.97 -57.44
N ILE A 496 53.63 -14.26 -56.99
CA ILE A 496 55.03 -14.72 -57.13
C ILE A 496 55.23 -16.04 -56.37
N ILE A 497 54.75 -16.14 -55.12
CA ILE A 497 54.87 -17.36 -54.32
C ILE A 497 54.16 -18.55 -55.00
N VAL A 498 52.96 -18.33 -55.54
CA VAL A 498 52.21 -19.36 -56.27
C VAL A 498 52.96 -19.78 -57.53
N PHE A 499 53.56 -18.84 -58.25
CA PHE A 499 54.33 -19.13 -59.47
C PHE A 499 55.61 -19.94 -59.16
N TYR A 500 56.33 -19.58 -58.10
CA TYR A 500 57.51 -20.34 -57.65
C TYR A 500 57.15 -21.74 -57.15
N LYS A 501 56.08 -21.88 -56.35
CA LYS A 501 55.58 -23.21 -55.95
C LYS A 501 55.15 -24.06 -57.14
N LYS A 502 54.59 -23.45 -58.19
CA LYS A 502 54.20 -24.17 -59.42
C LYS A 502 55.41 -24.64 -60.23
N ILE A 503 56.52 -23.89 -60.22
CA ILE A 503 57.78 -24.30 -60.87
C ILE A 503 58.45 -25.44 -60.08
N GLU A 504 58.48 -25.35 -58.76
CA GLU A 504 59.06 -26.38 -57.89
C GLU A 504 58.27 -27.70 -57.96
N PHE A 505 56.93 -27.63 -57.98
CA PHE A 505 56.07 -28.80 -58.18
C PHE A 505 56.25 -29.47 -59.56
N ASN A 506 56.58 -28.70 -60.60
CA ASN A 506 56.85 -29.23 -61.93
C ASN A 506 58.25 -29.87 -62.06
N GLN A 507 59.21 -29.53 -61.19
CA GLN A 507 60.51 -30.21 -61.12
C GLN A 507 60.42 -31.54 -60.36
N THR A 508 59.61 -31.63 -59.30
CA THR A 508 59.39 -32.87 -58.55
C THR A 508 58.64 -33.95 -59.35
N ARG A 509 57.80 -33.58 -60.32
CA ARG A 509 57.19 -34.55 -61.26
C ARG A 509 58.16 -35.13 -62.29
N ARG A 510 59.32 -34.52 -62.54
CA ARG A 510 60.33 -35.05 -63.49
C ARG A 510 61.33 -36.01 -62.84
N SER A 511 61.45 -36.05 -61.52
CA SER A 511 62.31 -37.03 -60.80
C SER A 511 61.61 -38.35 -60.48
N PHE A 512 60.28 -38.42 -60.54
CA PHE A 512 59.51 -39.67 -60.31
C PHE A 512 59.30 -40.54 -61.58
N SER A 513 59.91 -40.18 -62.72
CA SER A 513 59.81 -40.91 -64.00
C SER A 513 61.11 -41.58 -64.47
N ARG A 514 62.14 -41.66 -63.61
CA ARG A 514 63.40 -42.40 -63.86
C ARG A 514 63.79 -43.17 -62.60
N ASN A 515 63.06 -44.26 -62.35
CA ASN A 515 63.48 -45.48 -61.64
C ASN A 515 62.34 -46.50 -61.75
N GLY A 516 62.01 -46.82 -63.00
CA GLY A 516 61.45 -48.09 -63.45
C GLY A 516 62.44 -48.66 -64.45
#